data_AF-A0A1B6F3V2-F1
#
_entry.id   AF-A0A1B6F3V2-F1
#
_cell.length_a   1.000
_cell.length_b   1.000
_cell.length_c   1.000
_cell.angle_alpha   90.00
_cell.angle_beta   90.00
_cell.angle_gamma   90.00
#
_symmetry.space_group_name_H-M   'P 1'
#
loop_
_entity.id
_entity.type
_entity.pdbx_description
1 polymer ?
#
loop_
_entity_poly.entity_id
_entity_poly.type
_entity_poly.pdbx_seq_one_letter_code
_entity_poly.pdbx_strand_id
1 'polypeptide(L)'
;WIGDKHYEARIHCPRQIDTGVQQPWCGHPPYQVGHIQQLERVQTRLLRIIGVRMGFDFLNVPIDLVEEHLGLASLHKRLQAHDLMFLRRVLHGEVDCSALLSLIELRVPGSTRSLDLFNRRSYHTDYERNSTLPRLQRLGNIISPLHDFFADSEDHLKRTVGSMVLQL
;
A
#
# COMPACT_ATOMS: atom_id res chain seq x y z
N TRP A 1 4.42 38.58 24.22
CA TRP A 1 4.63 38.45 22.77
C TRP A 1 5.63 37.34 22.54
N ILE A 2 5.09 36.12 22.53
CA ILE A 2 5.81 34.84 22.50
C ILE A 2 5.83 34.39 21.04
N GLY A 3 7.03 34.23 20.48
CA GLY A 3 7.24 33.68 19.14
C GLY A 3 7.68 32.24 19.27
N ASP A 4 6.72 31.31 19.24
CA ASP A 4 6.99 29.88 19.29
C ASP A 4 7.42 29.35 17.92
N LYS A 5 8.50 28.59 17.97
CA LYS A 5 9.18 27.94 16.84
C LYS A 5 8.40 26.69 16.44
N HIS A 6 7.73 26.72 15.29
CA HIS A 6 7.24 25.48 14.66
C HIS A 6 8.34 24.83 13.81
N TYR A 7 8.76 23.69 14.34
CA TYR A 7 9.55 22.59 13.78
C TYR A 7 9.07 22.14 12.39
N GLU A 8 9.70 22.67 11.34
CA GLU A 8 9.67 22.03 10.01
C GLU A 8 10.59 20.79 10.04
N ALA A 9 10.04 19.63 10.33
CA ALA A 9 10.68 18.36 9.99
C ALA A 9 10.55 18.12 8.49
N ARG A 10 11.29 18.88 7.67
CA ARG A 10 11.61 18.46 6.30
C ARG A 10 12.36 17.15 6.41
N ILE A 11 11.79 16.09 5.87
CA ILE A 11 12.55 14.89 5.52
C ILE A 11 13.50 15.34 4.41
N HIS A 12 14.67 15.84 4.81
CA HIS A 12 15.73 16.26 3.93
C HIS A 12 16.41 14.97 3.48
N CYS A 13 16.05 14.48 2.29
CA CYS A 13 16.84 13.46 1.61
C CYS A 13 18.14 14.16 1.16
N PRO A 14 19.31 13.85 1.71
CA PRO A 14 20.54 14.55 1.34
C PRO A 14 20.89 14.21 -0.10
N ARG A 15 21.11 15.25 -0.91
CA ARG A 15 21.66 15.15 -2.26
C ARG A 15 23.06 14.55 -2.13
N GLN A 16 23.25 13.30 -2.59
CA GLN A 16 24.55 12.64 -2.54
C GLN A 16 25.57 13.41 -3.39
N ILE A 17 26.63 13.86 -2.74
CA ILE A 17 27.92 14.19 -3.36
C ILE A 17 28.77 12.92 -3.26
N ASP A 18 29.48 12.64 -4.34
CA ASP A 18 30.34 11.49 -4.59
C ASP A 18 31.25 11.10 -3.41
N THR A 19 30.90 10.02 -2.72
CA THR A 19 31.87 9.18 -2.01
C THR A 19 31.46 7.73 -2.21
N GLY A 20 32.29 6.95 -2.89
CA GLY A 20 32.08 5.54 -3.25
C GLY A 20 32.07 4.58 -2.06
N VAL A 21 31.13 4.76 -1.13
CA VAL A 21 30.84 3.85 -0.03
C VAL A 21 29.35 3.53 -0.08
N GLN A 22 29.05 2.35 -0.59
CA GLN A 22 27.69 1.81 -0.66
C GLN A 22 27.22 1.46 0.76
N GLN A 23 26.40 2.32 1.37
CA GLN A 23 25.78 2.02 2.66
C GLN A 23 24.61 1.04 2.46
N PRO A 24 24.48 -0.06 3.22
CA PRO A 24 23.66 -1.18 2.78
C PRO A 24 22.20 -1.17 3.28
N TRP A 25 21.78 -0.22 4.14
CA TRP A 25 20.48 -0.32 4.83
C TRP A 25 19.73 1.01 5.05
N CYS A 26 19.90 2.00 4.17
CA CYS A 26 19.11 3.22 4.20
C CYS A 26 18.25 3.33 2.93
N GLY A 27 16.92 3.34 3.10
CA GLY A 27 16.04 4.07 2.19
C GLY A 27 15.59 3.34 0.92
N HIS A 28 14.95 2.18 1.06
CA HIS A 28 14.03 1.70 0.02
C HIS A 28 12.62 1.58 0.56
N PRO A 29 11.57 2.11 -0.10
CA PRO A 29 10.22 1.93 0.36
C PRO A 29 9.82 0.49 -0.02
N PRO A 30 9.07 -0.23 0.83
CA PRO A 30 8.78 -1.65 0.66
C PRO A 30 7.77 -1.97 -0.47
N TYR A 31 7.74 -1.18 -1.56
CA TYR A 31 6.74 -1.31 -2.62
C TYR A 31 7.29 -1.05 -4.02
N GLN A 32 8.58 -1.34 -4.23
CA GLN A 32 9.11 -1.53 -5.58
C GLN A 32 8.72 -2.93 -6.08
N VAL A 33 8.51 -3.09 -7.39
CA VAL A 33 8.08 -4.37 -7.99
C VAL A 33 8.99 -5.53 -7.57
N GLY A 34 10.30 -5.30 -7.49
CA GLY A 34 11.27 -6.29 -6.99
C GLY A 34 11.03 -6.70 -5.54
N HIS A 35 10.70 -5.77 -4.64
CA HIS A 35 10.39 -6.07 -3.23
C HIS A 35 9.08 -6.83 -3.08
N ILE A 36 8.08 -6.48 -3.88
CA ILE A 36 6.81 -7.22 -3.94
C ILE A 36 7.09 -8.67 -4.35
N GLN A 37 7.86 -8.88 -5.42
CA GLN A 37 8.24 -10.22 -5.87
C GLN A 37 9.07 -10.99 -4.84
N GLN A 38 9.98 -10.32 -4.12
CA GLN A 38 10.73 -10.95 -3.03
C GLN A 38 9.81 -11.40 -1.90
N LEU A 39 8.81 -10.59 -1.56
CA LEU A 39 7.81 -10.91 -0.55
C LEU A 39 6.94 -12.09 -1.00
N GLU A 40 6.50 -12.10 -2.26
CA GLU A 40 5.73 -13.21 -2.85
C GLU A 40 6.54 -14.50 -2.87
N ARG A 41 7.86 -14.47 -3.11
CA ARG A 41 8.72 -15.66 -3.07
C ARG A 41 8.67 -16.37 -1.71
N VAL A 42 8.47 -15.63 -0.62
CA VAL A 42 8.31 -16.23 0.72
C VAL A 42 7.00 -17.04 0.78
N GLN A 43 5.89 -16.46 0.31
CA GLN A 43 4.60 -17.15 0.21
C GLN A 43 4.70 -18.36 -0.73
N THR A 44 5.26 -18.19 -1.94
CA THR A 44 5.44 -19.29 -2.89
C THR A 44 6.27 -20.44 -2.32
N ARG A 45 7.33 -20.14 -1.56
CA ARG A 45 8.15 -21.18 -0.91
C ARG A 45 7.36 -21.95 0.13
N LEU A 46 6.55 -21.27 0.95
CA LEU A 46 5.65 -21.92 1.91
C LEU A 46 4.63 -22.81 1.20
N LEU A 47 4.00 -22.31 0.13
CA LEU A 47 3.02 -23.05 -0.65
C LEU A 47 3.62 -24.30 -1.30
N ARG A 48 4.88 -24.25 -1.76
CA ARG A 48 5.59 -25.44 -2.23
C ARG A 48 5.76 -26.50 -1.15
N ILE A 49 6.11 -26.08 0.07
CA ILE A 49 6.25 -27.01 1.20
C ILE A 49 4.89 -27.66 1.52
N ILE A 50 3.81 -26.88 1.48
CA ILE A 50 2.45 -27.40 1.70
C ILE A 50 2.04 -28.34 0.55
N GLY A 51 2.29 -27.97 -0.70
CA GLY A 51 2.01 -28.81 -1.86
C GLY A 51 2.71 -30.16 -1.80
N VAL A 52 3.96 -30.20 -1.32
CA VAL A 52 4.65 -31.49 -1.07
C VAL A 52 3.93 -32.32 -0.01
N ARG A 53 3.41 -31.69 1.05
CA ARG A 53 2.59 -32.38 2.06
C ARG A 53 1.24 -32.86 1.51
N MET A 54 0.73 -32.24 0.46
CA MET A 54 -0.49 -32.64 -0.27
C MET A 54 -0.23 -33.72 -1.33
N GLY A 55 1.02 -34.13 -1.54
CA GLY A 55 1.40 -35.20 -2.46
C GLY A 55 1.94 -34.73 -3.82
N PHE A 56 2.21 -33.44 -4.00
CA PHE A 56 2.83 -32.91 -5.23
C PHE A 56 4.37 -32.99 -5.17
N ASP A 57 5.00 -33.06 -6.33
CA ASP A 57 6.46 -32.92 -6.44
C ASP A 57 6.89 -31.47 -6.22
N PHE A 58 7.96 -31.26 -5.43
CA PHE A 58 8.42 -29.92 -5.04
C PHE A 58 8.67 -28.96 -6.23
N LEU A 59 9.13 -29.49 -7.37
CA LEU A 59 9.42 -28.70 -8.56
C LEU A 59 8.17 -28.37 -9.39
N ASN A 60 7.14 -29.21 -9.30
CA ASN A 60 5.94 -29.16 -10.14
C ASN A 60 4.67 -28.88 -9.31
N VAL A 61 4.81 -28.17 -8.18
CA VAL A 61 3.65 -27.79 -7.36
C VAL A 61 2.83 -26.73 -8.10
N PRO A 62 1.55 -26.99 -8.40
CA PRO A 62 0.65 -25.99 -8.96
C PRO A 62 0.28 -24.98 -7.87
N ILE A 63 1.01 -23.85 -7.81
CA ILE A 63 0.87 -22.85 -6.74
C ILE A 63 -0.56 -22.30 -6.68
N ASP A 64 -1.16 -21.97 -7.82
CA ASP A 64 -2.51 -21.39 -7.88
C ASP A 64 -3.57 -22.34 -7.30
N LEU A 65 -3.45 -23.64 -7.55
CA LEU A 65 -4.36 -24.65 -6.98
C LEU A 65 -4.19 -24.80 -5.47
N VAL A 66 -2.95 -24.71 -4.97
CA VAL A 66 -2.68 -24.75 -3.52
C VAL A 66 -3.19 -23.48 -2.85
N GLU A 67 -3.07 -22.32 -3.50
CA GLU A 67 -3.63 -21.06 -3.04
C GLU A 67 -5.16 -21.12 -2.96
N GLU A 68 -5.82 -21.60 -4.00
CA GLU A 68 -7.28 -21.80 -4.03
C GLU A 68 -7.74 -22.76 -2.94
N HIS A 69 -7.07 -23.91 -2.80
CA HIS A 69 -7.39 -24.92 -1.79
C HIS A 69 -7.26 -24.39 -0.36
N LEU A 70 -6.28 -23.50 -0.12
CA LEU A 70 -6.07 -22.87 1.19
C LEU A 70 -6.88 -21.59 1.38
N GLY A 71 -7.58 -21.11 0.35
CA GLY A 71 -8.25 -19.81 0.36
C GLY A 71 -7.29 -18.63 0.54
N LEU A 72 -6.03 -18.78 0.10
CA LEU A 72 -4.98 -17.78 0.28
C LEU A 72 -4.87 -16.88 -0.96
N ALA A 73 -5.09 -15.58 -0.77
CA ALA A 73 -4.72 -14.59 -1.76
C ALA A 73 -3.21 -14.28 -1.71
N SER A 74 -2.68 -13.72 -2.80
CA SER A 74 -1.30 -13.20 -2.84
C SER A 74 -1.04 -12.20 -1.71
N LEU A 75 0.20 -12.17 -1.24
CA LEU A 75 0.59 -11.29 -0.13
C LEU A 75 0.41 -9.82 -0.50
N HIS A 76 0.65 -9.47 -1.77
CA HIS A 76 0.44 -8.16 -2.34
C HIS A 76 -1.02 -7.72 -2.25
N LYS A 77 -1.97 -8.58 -2.66
CA LYS A 77 -3.41 -8.30 -2.57
C LYS A 77 -3.82 -8.05 -1.12
N ARG A 78 -3.30 -8.84 -0.17
CA ARG A 78 -3.55 -8.65 1.27
C ARG A 78 -2.97 -7.34 1.80
N LEU A 79 -1.79 -6.94 1.32
CA LEU A 79 -1.18 -5.67 1.69
C LEU A 79 -2.00 -4.47 1.18
N GLN A 80 -2.49 -4.54 -0.07
CA GLN A 80 -3.39 -3.51 -0.62
C GLN A 80 -4.69 -3.41 0.20
N ALA A 81 -5.27 -4.55 0.58
CA ALA A 81 -6.44 -4.57 1.44
C ALA A 81 -6.18 -3.88 2.78
N HIS A 82 -5.06 -4.20 3.42
CA HIS A 82 -4.65 -3.57 4.67
C HIS A 82 -4.45 -2.06 4.54
N ASP A 83 -3.81 -1.62 3.46
CA ASP A 83 -3.61 -0.20 3.17
C ASP A 83 -4.94 0.57 3.06
N LEU A 84 -5.91 0.00 2.35
CA LEU A 84 -7.22 0.62 2.16
C LEU A 84 -8.01 0.69 3.46
N MET A 85 -7.97 -0.39 4.26
CA MET A 85 -8.54 -0.38 5.60
C MET A 85 -7.88 0.67 6.47
N PHE A 86 -6.55 0.73 6.47
CA PHE A 86 -5.78 1.70 7.23
C PHE A 86 -6.14 3.14 6.82
N LEU A 87 -6.23 3.42 5.52
CA LEU A 87 -6.63 4.72 5.00
C LEU A 87 -8.02 5.14 5.52
N ARG A 88 -9.01 4.23 5.47
CA ARG A 88 -10.35 4.49 6.02
C ARG A 88 -10.27 4.83 7.51
N ARG A 89 -9.54 4.04 8.29
CA ARG A 89 -9.39 4.24 9.74
C ARG A 89 -8.80 5.62 10.07
N VAL A 90 -7.81 6.07 9.28
CA VAL A 90 -7.24 7.41 9.44
C VAL A 90 -8.28 8.50 9.13
N LEU A 91 -9.07 8.33 8.06
CA LEU A 91 -10.11 9.31 7.68
C LEU A 91 -11.27 9.38 8.67
N HIS A 92 -11.65 8.25 9.27
CA HIS A 92 -12.74 8.17 10.25
C HIS A 92 -12.29 8.49 11.69
N GLY A 93 -11.01 8.80 11.90
CA GLY A 93 -10.47 9.12 13.22
C GLY A 93 -10.34 7.90 14.15
N GLU A 94 -10.37 6.68 13.61
CA GLU A 94 -10.07 5.46 14.38
C GLU A 94 -8.57 5.34 14.71
N VAL A 95 -7.74 6.17 14.07
CA VAL A 95 -6.32 6.34 14.39
C VAL A 95 -6.11 7.75 14.92
N ASP A 96 -5.81 7.87 16.22
CA ASP A 96 -5.54 9.14 16.91
C ASP A 96 -4.17 9.73 16.50
N CYS A 97 -4.06 10.22 15.27
CA CYS A 97 -2.86 10.87 14.76
C CYS A 97 -3.22 12.00 13.80
N SER A 98 -3.38 13.21 14.34
CA SER A 98 -3.66 14.43 13.57
C SER A 98 -2.56 14.77 12.57
N ALA A 99 -1.30 14.49 12.94
CA ALA A 99 -0.17 14.66 12.03
C ALA A 99 -0.32 13.78 10.77
N LEU A 100 -0.75 12.52 10.92
CA LEU A 100 -0.96 11.63 9.80
C LEU A 100 -2.14 12.09 8.92
N LEU A 101 -3.24 12.51 9.54
CA LEU A 101 -4.40 13.04 8.82
C LEU A 101 -4.04 14.29 8.01
N SER A 102 -3.20 15.17 8.57
CA SER A 102 -2.74 16.39 7.89
C SER A 102 -1.89 16.14 6.63
N LEU A 103 -1.34 14.92 6.49
CA LEU A 103 -0.56 14.51 5.32
C LEU A 103 -1.43 13.91 4.20
N ILE A 104 -2.71 13.64 4.47
CA ILE A 104 -3.65 13.19 3.45
C ILE A 104 -4.17 14.42 2.71
N GLU A 105 -3.98 14.43 1.39
CA GLU A 105 -4.43 15.52 0.55
C GLU A 105 -5.69 15.13 -0.21
N LEU A 106 -6.80 15.75 0.18
CA LEU A 106 -8.03 15.64 -0.58
C LEU A 106 -7.97 16.55 -1.79
N ARG A 107 -8.38 16.02 -2.95
CA ARG A 107 -8.54 16.80 -4.16
C ARG A 107 -9.89 17.50 -4.11
N VAL A 108 -9.89 18.82 -4.05
CA VAL A 108 -11.11 19.60 -4.26
C VAL A 108 -11.34 19.75 -5.77
N PRO A 109 -12.38 19.13 -6.35
CA PRO A 109 -12.58 19.17 -7.80
C PRO A 109 -13.00 20.57 -8.25
N GLY A 110 -12.21 21.19 -9.13
CA GLY A 110 -12.62 22.38 -9.89
C GLY A 110 -13.28 22.06 -11.24
N SER A 111 -13.30 20.78 -11.65
CA SER A 111 -13.82 20.30 -12.92
C SER A 111 -14.33 18.87 -12.77
N THR A 112 -15.41 18.53 -13.50
CA THR A 112 -16.16 17.27 -13.42
C THR A 112 -15.50 16.05 -14.06
N ARG A 113 -14.32 16.20 -14.69
CA ARG A 113 -13.70 15.12 -15.48
C ARG A 113 -12.87 14.10 -14.69
N SER A 114 -12.50 14.38 -13.45
CA SER A 114 -11.71 13.47 -12.62
C SER A 114 -12.50 13.00 -11.40
N LEU A 115 -12.58 11.69 -11.20
CA LEU A 115 -13.19 11.05 -10.03
C LEU A 115 -12.17 10.74 -8.91
N ASP A 116 -10.98 11.33 -9.00
CA ASP A 116 -9.94 11.17 -7.98
C ASP A 116 -10.35 11.90 -6.69
N LEU A 117 -10.42 11.17 -5.59
CA LEU A 117 -10.70 11.74 -4.28
C LEU A 117 -9.47 12.38 -3.65
N PHE A 118 -8.30 11.78 -3.83
CA PHE A 118 -7.03 12.22 -3.29
C PHE A 118 -6.17 12.91 -4.35
N ASN A 119 -5.31 13.82 -3.90
CA ASN A 119 -4.43 14.57 -4.80
C ASN A 119 -3.40 13.67 -5.50
N ARG A 120 -3.21 13.91 -6.80
CA ARG A 120 -2.17 13.23 -7.59
C ARG A 120 -0.92 14.10 -7.63
N ARG A 121 -0.05 13.95 -6.62
CA ARG A 121 1.27 14.60 -6.64
C ARG A 121 2.20 13.93 -7.65
N SER A 122 3.06 14.74 -8.28
CA SER A 122 4.23 14.25 -9.01
C SER A 122 5.38 14.00 -8.03
N TYR A 123 6.12 12.91 -8.21
CA TYR A 123 7.24 12.53 -7.35
C TYR A 123 8.50 12.44 -8.19
N HIS A 124 9.65 12.83 -7.62
CA HIS A 124 10.92 12.84 -8.34
C HIS A 124 11.55 11.46 -8.43
N THR A 125 11.16 10.55 -7.53
CA THR A 125 11.71 9.20 -7.46
C THR A 125 10.60 8.18 -7.27
N ASP A 126 10.84 6.96 -7.75
CA ASP A 126 10.01 5.80 -7.42
C ASP A 126 10.03 5.49 -5.92
N TYR A 127 11.08 5.93 -5.21
CA TYR A 127 11.15 5.85 -3.75
C TYR A 127 9.97 6.64 -3.13
N GLU A 128 9.90 7.93 -3.42
CA GLU A 128 8.87 8.80 -2.87
C GLU A 128 7.48 8.34 -3.30
N ARG A 129 7.31 7.99 -4.58
CA ARG A 129 6.03 7.53 -5.14
C ARG A 129 5.50 6.25 -4.49
N ASN A 130 6.39 5.36 -4.05
CA ASN A 130 6.03 4.08 -3.44
C ASN A 130 6.12 4.10 -1.91
N SER A 131 6.40 5.25 -1.31
CA SER A 131 6.27 5.44 0.13
C SER A 131 4.80 5.33 0.58
N THR A 132 4.58 5.14 1.89
CA THR A 132 3.28 4.77 2.44
C THR A 132 2.17 5.73 2.03
N LEU A 133 2.28 7.02 2.33
CA LEU A 133 1.20 8.00 2.10
C LEU A 133 0.79 8.17 0.63
N PRO A 134 1.74 8.37 -0.31
CA PRO A 134 1.43 8.40 -1.75
C PRO A 134 0.77 7.12 -2.25
N ARG A 135 1.21 5.97 -1.73
CA ARG A 135 0.66 4.66 -2.08
C ARG A 135 -0.77 4.48 -1.57
N LEU A 136 -1.05 4.85 -0.32
CA LEU A 136 -2.40 4.84 0.25
C LEU A 136 -3.36 5.69 -0.59
N GLN A 137 -2.99 6.95 -0.86
CA GLN A 137 -3.83 7.88 -1.63
C GLN A 137 -4.06 7.41 -3.07
N ARG A 138 -3.03 6.84 -3.70
CA ARG A 138 -3.16 6.23 -5.05
C ARG A 138 -4.08 5.02 -5.05
N LEU A 139 -3.98 4.13 -4.06
CA LEU A 139 -4.91 3.00 -3.92
C LEU A 139 -6.33 3.50 -3.64
N GLY A 140 -6.47 4.53 -2.80
CA GLY A 140 -7.74 5.20 -2.53
C GLY A 140 -8.40 5.74 -3.80
N ASN A 141 -7.63 6.36 -4.70
CA ASN A 141 -8.15 6.84 -6.00
C ASN A 141 -8.58 5.72 -6.96
N ILE A 142 -8.02 4.51 -6.81
CA ILE A 142 -8.45 3.35 -7.61
C ILE A 142 -9.83 2.87 -7.11
N ILE A 143 -10.08 2.96 -5.81
CA ILE A 143 -11.30 2.49 -5.16
C ILE A 143 -12.39 3.56 -5.06
N SER A 144 -12.05 4.84 -5.09
CA SER A 144 -13.01 5.95 -4.96
C SER A 144 -14.23 5.88 -5.89
N PRO A 145 -14.16 5.33 -7.12
CA PRO A 145 -15.35 5.17 -7.96
C PRO A 145 -16.32 4.07 -7.49
N LEU A 146 -15.86 3.15 -6.65
CA LEU A 146 -16.60 1.98 -6.18
C LEU A 146 -17.00 2.07 -4.70
N HIS A 147 -16.36 2.96 -3.94
CA HIS A 147 -16.58 3.13 -2.51
C HIS A 147 -16.36 4.59 -2.10
N ASP A 148 -17.35 5.17 -1.42
CA ASP A 148 -17.23 6.50 -0.83
C ASP A 148 -16.64 6.39 0.58
N PHE A 149 -15.39 6.86 0.73
CA PHE A 149 -14.68 6.81 2.00
C PHE A 149 -15.35 7.60 3.14
N PHE A 150 -16.29 8.51 2.87
CA PHE A 150 -16.94 9.33 3.91
C PHE A 150 -18.35 8.83 4.28
N ALA A 151 -19.11 8.34 3.31
CA ALA A 151 -20.49 7.92 3.52
C ALA A 151 -20.64 6.42 3.79
N ASP A 152 -19.76 5.60 3.21
CA ASP A 152 -19.92 4.16 3.27
C ASP A 152 -19.39 3.54 4.58
N SER A 153 -20.01 2.42 4.97
CA SER A 153 -19.59 1.63 6.13
C SER A 153 -18.30 0.84 5.86
N GLU A 154 -17.61 0.46 6.95
CA GLU A 154 -16.45 -0.43 6.87
C GLU A 154 -16.78 -1.76 6.18
N ASP A 155 -17.99 -2.30 6.42
CA ASP A 155 -18.42 -3.56 5.83
C ASP A 155 -18.59 -3.46 4.31
N HIS A 156 -19.01 -2.30 3.80
CA HIS A 156 -19.05 -2.06 2.36
C HIS A 156 -17.63 -2.10 1.78
N LEU A 157 -16.67 -1.43 2.42
CA LEU A 157 -15.27 -1.46 1.99
C LEU A 157 -14.70 -2.88 2.01
N LYS A 158 -14.99 -3.66 3.07
CA LYS A 158 -14.53 -5.07 3.17
C LYS A 158 -15.06 -5.92 2.03
N ARG A 159 -16.31 -5.71 1.60
CA ARG A 159 -16.89 -6.42 0.44
C ARG A 159 -16.24 -5.99 -0.87
N THR A 160 -16.03 -4.70 -1.08
CA THR A 160 -15.39 -4.16 -2.30
C THR A 160 -13.93 -4.58 -2.40
N VAL A 161 -13.18 -4.55 -1.29
CA VAL A 161 -11.82 -5.05 -1.24
C VAL A 161 -11.79 -6.57 -1.35
N GLY A 162 -12.72 -7.24 -0.67
CA GLY A 162 -12.89 -8.69 -0.73
C GLY A 162 -13.12 -9.17 -2.17
N SER A 163 -13.95 -8.49 -2.96
CA SER A 163 -14.14 -8.84 -4.37
C SER A 163 -12.88 -8.61 -5.21
N MET A 164 -12.08 -7.57 -4.93
CA MET A 164 -10.78 -7.36 -5.59
C MET A 164 -9.72 -8.41 -5.20
N VAL A 165 -9.75 -8.86 -3.96
CA VAL A 165 -8.82 -9.86 -3.42
C VAL A 165 -9.20 -11.27 -3.88
N LEU A 166 -10.50 -11.58 -3.86
CA LEU A 166 -11.11 -12.89 -4.16
C LEU A 166 -11.58 -13.05 -5.62
N GLN A 167 -11.33 -12.08 -6.50
CA GLN A 167 -11.33 -12.36 -7.95
C GLN A 167 -10.18 -13.34 -8.23
N LEU A 168 -10.54 -14.63 -8.12
CA LEU A 168 -9.90 -15.84 -8.62
C LEU A 168 -10.80 -16.35 -9.76
#